data_AF-A0A1V3X8N2-F1
#
_entry.id   AF-A0A1V3X8N2-F1
#
_cell.length_a   1.000
_cell.length_b   1.000
_cell.length_c   1.000
_cell.angle_alpha   90.00
_cell.angle_beta   90.00
_cell.angle_gamma   90.00
#
_symmetry.space_group_name_H-M   'P 1'
#
loop_
_entity.id
_entity.type
_entity.pdbx_description
1 polymer ?
#
loop_
_entity_poly.entity_id
_entity_poly.type
_entity_poly.pdbx_seq_one_letter_code
_entity_poly.pdbx_strand_id
1 'polypeptide(L)'
;MVEACAAARTPLLGVCLGHQAIGVAFGATVDRAPELLHGKTSSVYHTNVGVLQGLPDPFTATRYHSLTILPESLPAELEVTAHTRNGVIMGVRHRELPIHGVQFHPESILTEGGHRMLANWLTYCGWARNDTLVRRLENEVLTAVRPHLPPQRPAQPGLLTELQRDDAVPVDAGTGGRTLVDDPVVLGSAGVDVGPLVQHPGPAQRAQPRFGVGPKHPGQVGHDELVAPGHL
;
A
#
# COMPACT_ATOMS: atom_id res chain seq x y z
N MET A 1 -16.82 -3.47 9.27
CA MET A 1 -15.56 -4.26 9.36
C MET A 1 -14.41 -3.43 9.88
N VAL A 2 -14.01 -2.33 9.21
CA VAL A 2 -12.89 -1.48 9.66
C VAL A 2 -13.05 -1.01 11.10
N GLU A 3 -14.21 -0.45 11.46
CA GLU A 3 -14.52 0.00 12.82
C GLU A 3 -14.42 -1.12 13.87
N ALA A 4 -14.86 -2.33 13.53
CA ALA A 4 -14.77 -3.49 14.42
C ALA A 4 -13.31 -3.91 14.64
N CYS A 5 -12.49 -3.91 13.58
CA CYS A 5 -11.05 -4.14 13.70
C CYS A 5 -10.38 -3.05 14.54
N ALA A 6 -10.77 -1.79 14.37
CA ALA A 6 -10.23 -0.67 15.14
C ALA A 6 -10.58 -0.80 16.64
N ALA A 7 -11.86 -1.07 16.96
CA ALA A 7 -12.32 -1.26 18.34
C ALA A 7 -11.64 -2.45 19.03
N ALA A 8 -11.43 -3.56 18.31
CA ALA A 8 -10.76 -4.75 18.84
C ALA A 8 -9.22 -4.70 18.73
N ARG A 9 -8.65 -3.65 18.13
CA ARG A 9 -7.23 -3.55 17.77
C ARG A 9 -6.71 -4.74 16.94
N THR A 10 -7.59 -5.34 16.13
CA THR A 10 -7.27 -6.47 15.27
C THR A 10 -6.50 -5.98 14.03
N PRO A 11 -5.37 -6.60 13.68
CA PRO A 11 -4.63 -6.27 12.46
C PRO A 11 -5.50 -6.35 11.20
N LEU A 12 -5.43 -5.33 10.35
CA LEU A 12 -6.22 -5.23 9.13
C LEU A 12 -5.35 -4.74 7.98
N LEU A 13 -5.40 -5.45 6.85
CA LEU A 13 -4.87 -4.99 5.56
C LEU A 13 -6.04 -4.76 4.60
N GLY A 14 -6.30 -3.50 4.26
CA GLY A 14 -7.24 -3.15 3.21
C GLY A 14 -6.55 -3.07 1.86
N VAL A 15 -6.96 -3.88 0.90
CA VAL A 15 -6.47 -3.84 -0.49
C VAL A 15 -7.55 -3.24 -1.38
N CYS A 16 -7.19 -2.33 -2.30
CA CYS A 16 -8.12 -1.78 -3.28
C CYS A 16 -9.33 -1.09 -2.61
N LEU A 17 -10.53 -1.66 -2.71
CA LEU A 17 -11.75 -1.16 -2.06
C LEU A 17 -11.61 -1.22 -0.53
N GLY A 18 -10.83 -2.17 0.00
CA GLY A 18 -10.51 -2.23 1.43
C GLY A 18 -9.68 -1.02 1.89
N HIS A 19 -8.76 -0.51 1.05
CA HIS A 19 -8.03 0.72 1.33
C HIS A 19 -8.96 1.94 1.35
N GLN A 20 -9.88 2.02 0.40
CA GLN A 20 -10.89 3.09 0.33
C GLN A 20 -11.83 3.03 1.54
N ALA A 21 -12.28 1.84 1.92
CA ALA A 21 -13.12 1.63 3.10
C ALA A 21 -12.40 2.03 4.40
N ILE A 22 -11.07 1.82 4.49
CA ILE A 22 -10.28 2.35 5.61
C ILE A 22 -10.33 3.88 5.63
N GLY A 23 -10.10 4.52 4.48
CA GLY A 23 -10.21 5.98 4.37
C GLY A 23 -11.56 6.49 4.87
N VAL A 24 -12.65 5.97 4.32
CA VAL A 24 -14.03 6.37 4.68
C VAL A 24 -14.33 6.13 6.16
N ALA A 25 -13.93 4.98 6.71
CA ALA A 25 -14.21 4.65 8.12
C ALA A 25 -13.51 5.61 9.12
N PHE A 26 -12.42 6.25 8.72
CA PHE A 26 -11.75 7.28 9.52
C PHE A 26 -12.11 8.71 9.10
N GLY A 27 -13.07 8.90 8.19
CA GLY A 27 -13.60 10.20 7.80
C GLY A 27 -12.98 10.83 6.55
N ALA A 28 -12.15 10.10 5.81
CA ALA A 28 -11.63 10.58 4.53
C ALA A 28 -12.66 10.45 3.40
N THR A 29 -12.58 11.35 2.43
CA THR A 29 -13.38 11.32 1.20
C THR A 29 -12.69 10.43 0.15
N VAL A 30 -13.48 9.58 -0.51
CA VAL A 30 -13.05 8.81 -1.68
C VAL A 30 -13.80 9.34 -2.89
N ASP A 31 -13.04 9.81 -3.88
CA ASP A 31 -13.59 10.33 -5.14
C ASP A 31 -12.66 10.00 -6.30
N ARG A 32 -13.00 10.45 -7.52
CA ARG A 32 -12.25 10.20 -8.73
C ARG A 32 -10.83 10.73 -8.61
N ALA A 33 -9.87 9.88 -8.96
CA ALA A 33 -8.50 10.32 -9.12
C ALA A 33 -8.42 11.34 -10.28
N PRO A 34 -7.56 12.37 -10.18
CA PRO A 34 -7.37 13.36 -11.25
C PRO A 34 -6.98 12.74 -12.59
N GLU A 35 -6.38 11.54 -12.57
CA GLU A 35 -6.03 10.76 -13.75
C GLU A 35 -6.63 9.34 -13.71
N LEU A 36 -7.39 8.99 -14.75
CA LEU A 36 -7.91 7.64 -14.96
C LEU A 36 -6.81 6.73 -15.53
N LEU A 37 -6.33 5.77 -14.74
CA LEU A 37 -5.44 4.69 -15.20
C LEU A 37 -6.13 3.34 -15.01
N HIS A 38 -6.53 2.70 -16.12
CA HIS A 38 -7.05 1.32 -16.13
C HIS A 38 -5.98 0.36 -16.66
N GLY A 39 -5.66 -0.68 -15.89
CA GLY A 39 -4.83 -1.81 -16.35
C GLY A 39 -3.38 -1.45 -16.70
N LYS A 40 -2.86 -0.35 -16.15
CA LYS A 40 -1.47 0.09 -16.34
C LYS A 40 -0.69 -0.08 -15.04
N THR A 41 0.56 -0.51 -15.15
CA THR A 41 1.52 -0.45 -14.05
C THR A 41 1.82 1.01 -13.71
N SER A 42 2.08 1.31 -12.44
CA SER A 42 2.46 2.65 -11.99
C SER A 42 3.67 2.57 -11.07
N SER A 43 4.55 3.56 -11.18
CA SER A 43 5.62 3.78 -10.21
C SER A 43 5.01 4.36 -8.93
N VAL A 44 5.20 3.66 -7.82
CA VAL A 44 4.71 4.04 -6.49
C VAL A 44 5.90 4.40 -5.61
N TYR A 45 5.86 5.60 -5.05
CA TYR A 45 6.83 6.10 -4.08
C TYR A 45 6.33 5.81 -2.67
N HIS A 46 7.23 5.52 -1.73
CA HIS A 46 6.83 5.16 -0.37
C HIS A 46 7.82 5.57 0.71
N THR A 47 7.34 5.63 1.96
CA THR A 47 8.15 6.05 3.12
C THR A 47 8.87 4.89 3.82
N ASN A 48 8.95 3.72 3.17
CA ASN A 48 9.60 2.52 3.71
C ASN A 48 9.10 2.06 5.10
N VAL A 49 7.81 2.28 5.40
CA VAL A 49 7.19 1.91 6.68
C VAL A 49 6.11 0.85 6.53
N GLY A 50 5.81 0.14 7.64
CA GLY A 50 4.71 -0.79 7.72
C GLY A 50 4.80 -1.91 6.70
N VAL A 51 3.70 -2.16 5.98
CA VAL A 51 3.67 -3.18 4.92
C VAL A 51 4.65 -2.90 3.78
N LEU A 52 5.09 -1.65 3.61
CA LEU A 52 5.99 -1.24 2.52
C LEU A 52 7.47 -1.30 2.90
N GLN A 53 7.81 -1.81 4.08
CA GLN A 53 9.18 -1.86 4.56
C GLN A 53 10.05 -2.83 3.73
N GLY A 54 11.20 -2.34 3.28
CA GLY A 54 12.21 -3.09 2.54
C GLY A 54 11.88 -3.28 1.05
N LEU A 55 10.94 -2.52 0.50
CA LEU A 55 10.68 -2.49 -0.94
C LEU A 55 11.58 -1.48 -1.66
N PRO A 56 11.81 -1.64 -2.98
CA PRO A 56 12.42 -0.60 -3.81
C PRO A 56 11.58 0.68 -3.84
N ASP A 57 12.23 1.83 -3.91
CA ASP A 57 11.57 3.12 -4.03
C ASP A 57 12.05 3.90 -5.28
N PRO A 58 11.16 4.17 -6.27
CA PRO A 58 9.80 3.65 -6.38
C PRO A 58 9.78 2.16 -6.77
N PHE A 59 8.64 1.50 -6.54
CA PHE A 59 8.37 0.15 -7.08
C PHE A 59 7.22 0.17 -8.10
N THR A 60 7.15 -0.86 -8.92
CA THR A 60 6.09 -1.05 -9.91
C THR A 60 4.89 -1.77 -9.27
N ALA A 61 3.71 -1.15 -9.32
CA ALA A 61 2.47 -1.73 -8.81
C ALA A 61 1.38 -1.79 -9.88
N THR A 62 0.51 -2.81 -9.80
CA THR A 62 -0.67 -2.92 -10.67
C THR A 62 -1.82 -2.08 -10.13
N ARG A 63 -2.39 -1.20 -10.96
CA ARG A 63 -3.56 -0.37 -10.62
C ARG A 63 -4.78 -0.69 -11.49
N TYR A 64 -5.96 -0.66 -10.90
CA TYR A 64 -7.24 -0.87 -11.58
C TYR A 64 -8.32 0.18 -11.21
N HIS A 65 -7.95 1.31 -10.62
CA HIS A 65 -8.92 2.14 -9.89
C HIS A 65 -9.06 3.56 -10.43
N SER A 66 -10.31 3.96 -10.64
CA SER A 66 -10.73 5.32 -10.97
C SER A 66 -10.94 6.20 -9.73
N LEU A 67 -10.98 5.62 -8.53
CA LEU A 67 -11.20 6.31 -7.26
C LEU A 67 -9.95 6.25 -6.37
N THR A 68 -9.78 7.27 -5.54
CA THR A 68 -8.70 7.42 -4.55
C THR A 68 -9.20 8.14 -3.31
N ILE A 69 -8.52 7.95 -2.18
CA ILE A 69 -8.64 8.86 -1.03
C ILE A 69 -8.12 10.24 -1.47
N LEU A 70 -8.89 11.30 -1.17
CA LEU A 70 -8.53 12.68 -1.47
C LEU A 70 -7.57 13.23 -0.39
N PRO A 71 -6.37 13.72 -0.76
CA PRO A 71 -5.37 14.22 0.19
C PRO A 71 -5.90 15.28 1.18
N GLU A 72 -6.73 16.20 0.71
CA GLU A 72 -7.32 17.30 1.48
C GLU A 72 -8.32 16.84 2.55
N SER A 73 -8.82 15.61 2.43
CA SER A 73 -9.77 15.01 3.38
C SER A 73 -9.12 14.05 4.36
N LEU A 74 -7.79 13.87 4.28
CA LEU A 74 -7.12 12.84 5.07
C LEU A 74 -7.14 13.20 6.57
N PRO A 75 -7.74 12.36 7.43
CA PRO A 75 -7.80 12.60 8.87
C PRO A 75 -6.41 12.45 9.51
N ALA A 76 -6.19 13.09 10.66
CA ALA A 76 -4.90 13.09 11.35
C ALA A 76 -4.46 11.69 11.79
N GLU A 77 -5.40 10.79 12.04
CA GLU A 77 -5.21 9.40 12.44
C GLU A 77 -4.59 8.53 11.35
N LEU A 78 -4.73 8.93 10.08
CA LEU A 78 -4.14 8.25 8.93
C LEU A 78 -2.89 8.98 8.44
N GLU A 79 -1.82 8.22 8.24
CA GLU A 79 -0.58 8.67 7.63
C GLU A 79 -0.48 8.11 6.21
N VAL A 80 -0.19 8.97 5.22
CA VAL A 80 0.14 8.51 3.86
C VAL A 80 1.50 7.81 3.90
N THR A 81 1.53 6.57 3.39
CA THR A 81 2.75 5.75 3.34
C THR A 81 3.22 5.48 1.91
N ALA A 82 2.36 5.69 0.92
CA ALA A 82 2.72 5.62 -0.48
C ALA A 82 1.87 6.55 -1.34
N HIS A 83 2.46 7.01 -2.45
CA HIS A 83 1.80 7.86 -3.43
C HIS A 83 2.40 7.69 -4.83
N THR A 84 1.69 8.14 -5.86
CA THR A 84 2.27 8.32 -7.20
C THR A 84 3.00 9.67 -7.31
N ARG A 85 3.75 9.88 -8.39
CA ARG A 85 4.44 11.15 -8.65
C ARG A 85 3.51 12.37 -8.69
N ASN A 86 2.27 12.19 -9.16
CA ASN A 86 1.24 13.23 -9.19
C ASN A 86 0.40 13.31 -7.90
N GLY A 87 0.84 12.67 -6.80
CA GLY A 87 0.23 12.85 -5.48
C GLY A 87 -1.01 12.00 -5.20
N VAL A 88 -1.37 11.04 -6.06
CA VAL A 88 -2.46 10.09 -5.77
C VAL A 88 -2.03 9.21 -4.60
N ILE A 89 -2.86 9.12 -3.56
CA ILE A 89 -2.60 8.28 -2.40
C ILE A 89 -2.66 6.81 -2.80
N MET A 90 -1.57 6.09 -2.54
CA MET A 90 -1.40 4.69 -2.89
C MET A 90 -1.28 3.78 -1.68
N GLY A 91 -0.98 4.34 -0.51
CA GLY A 91 -0.94 3.61 0.74
C GLY A 91 -1.18 4.52 1.93
N VAL A 92 -1.87 4.00 2.94
CA VAL A 92 -2.08 4.65 4.24
C VAL A 92 -1.82 3.67 5.36
N ARG A 93 -1.49 4.18 6.55
CA ARG A 93 -1.56 3.42 7.80
C ARG A 93 -2.22 4.25 8.88
N HIS A 94 -2.91 3.59 9.81
CA HIS A 94 -3.29 4.25 11.04
C HIS A 94 -2.05 4.48 11.91
N ARG A 95 -1.97 5.63 12.58
CA ARG A 95 -0.78 5.99 13.40
C ARG A 95 -0.60 5.08 14.62
N GLU A 96 -1.70 4.65 15.24
CA GLU A 96 -1.68 3.91 16.52
C GLU A 96 -2.24 2.47 16.47
N LEU A 97 -2.85 2.07 15.35
CA LEU A 97 -3.55 0.78 15.19
C LEU A 97 -2.85 -0.05 14.12
N PRO A 98 -2.88 -1.39 14.18
CA PRO A 98 -2.27 -2.27 13.17
C PRO A 98 -3.10 -2.33 11.88
N ILE A 99 -3.51 -1.17 11.36
CA ILE A 99 -4.38 -1.02 10.19
C ILE A 99 -3.57 -0.38 9.07
N HIS A 100 -3.45 -1.10 7.96
CA HIS A 100 -2.76 -0.66 6.76
C HIS A 100 -3.71 -0.75 5.57
N GLY A 101 -3.62 0.19 4.64
CA GLY A 101 -4.38 0.15 3.40
C GLY A 101 -3.47 0.41 2.21
N VAL A 102 -3.57 -0.39 1.14
CA VAL A 102 -2.87 -0.18 -0.14
C VAL A 102 -3.87 -0.14 -1.29
N GLN A 103 -3.75 0.85 -2.17
CA GLN A 103 -4.68 1.06 -3.29
C GLN A 103 -4.40 0.10 -4.46
N PHE A 104 -3.20 -0.46 -4.54
CA PHE A 104 -2.77 -1.46 -5.51
C PHE A 104 -2.93 -2.88 -4.96
N HIS A 105 -2.74 -3.88 -5.83
CA HIS A 105 -2.92 -5.29 -5.54
C HIS A 105 -1.57 -5.98 -5.25
N PRO A 106 -1.18 -6.19 -3.97
CA PRO A 106 0.06 -6.89 -3.62
C PRO A 106 0.04 -8.37 -4.02
N GLU A 107 -1.13 -8.95 -4.29
CA GLU A 107 -1.30 -10.31 -4.78
C GLU A 107 -1.09 -10.43 -6.30
N SER A 108 -1.10 -9.32 -7.04
CA SER A 108 -0.89 -9.33 -8.48
C SER A 108 0.56 -9.71 -8.80
N ILE A 109 0.73 -10.59 -9.78
CA ILE A 109 2.05 -11.03 -10.26
C ILE A 109 2.89 -9.87 -10.81
N LEU A 110 2.24 -8.80 -11.29
CA LEU A 110 2.88 -7.60 -11.84
C LEU A 110 3.22 -6.55 -10.78
N THR A 111 2.89 -6.79 -9.50
CA THR A 111 3.29 -5.92 -8.39
C THR A 111 4.61 -6.40 -7.79
N GLU A 112 5.63 -5.55 -7.83
CA GLU A 112 6.92 -5.82 -7.23
C GLU A 112 6.82 -5.89 -5.70
N GLY A 113 7.49 -6.87 -5.08
CA GLY A 113 7.55 -7.00 -3.63
C GLY A 113 6.24 -7.44 -2.95
N GLY A 114 5.25 -7.93 -3.69
CA GLY A 114 3.96 -8.37 -3.14
C GLY A 114 4.07 -9.38 -1.98
N HIS A 115 4.91 -10.41 -2.15
CA HIS A 115 5.19 -11.38 -1.09
C HIS A 115 5.79 -10.77 0.17
N ARG A 116 6.69 -9.79 0.02
CA ARG A 116 7.29 -9.06 1.14
C ARG A 116 6.27 -8.18 1.84
N MET A 117 5.37 -7.52 1.11
CA MET A 117 4.30 -6.73 1.74
C MET A 117 3.39 -7.60 2.61
N LEU A 118 2.97 -8.76 2.09
CA LEU A 118 2.17 -9.72 2.86
C LEU A 118 2.96 -10.26 4.06
N ALA A 119 4.25 -10.56 3.89
CA ALA A 119 5.09 -11.04 4.97
C ALA A 119 5.30 -9.98 6.06
N ASN A 120 5.46 -8.70 5.69
CA ASN A 120 5.48 -7.57 6.62
C ASN A 120 4.15 -7.48 7.38
N TRP A 121 3.01 -7.55 6.68
CA TRP A 121 1.70 -7.51 7.33
C TRP A 121 1.49 -8.66 8.32
N LEU A 122 1.88 -9.88 7.97
CA LEU A 122 1.74 -11.05 8.85
C LEU A 122 2.48 -10.90 10.19
N THR A 123 3.54 -10.07 10.26
CA THR A 123 4.19 -9.74 11.54
C THR A 123 3.28 -9.00 12.51
N TYR A 124 2.38 -8.14 12.02
CA TYR A 124 1.36 -7.50 12.84
C TYR A 124 0.31 -8.50 13.33
N CYS A 125 0.11 -9.60 12.60
CA CYS A 125 -0.75 -10.72 12.98
C CYS A 125 -0.08 -11.70 13.97
N GLY A 126 1.15 -11.43 14.41
CA GLY A 126 1.89 -12.27 15.35
C GLY A 126 2.69 -13.41 14.71
N TRP A 127 2.86 -13.40 13.38
CA TRP A 127 3.67 -14.40 12.67
C TRP A 127 5.12 -13.94 12.52
N ALA A 128 6.06 -14.87 12.63
CA ALA A 128 7.46 -14.57 12.34
C ALA A 128 7.69 -14.48 10.81
N ARG A 129 8.38 -13.42 10.36
CA ARG A 129 8.76 -13.27 8.96
C ARG A 129 9.90 -14.23 8.61
N ASN A 130 9.70 -15.07 7.59
CA ASN A 130 10.76 -15.93 7.04
C ASN A 130 11.40 -15.25 5.82
N ASP A 131 12.48 -14.50 6.04
CA ASP A 131 13.15 -13.74 4.98
C ASP A 131 13.73 -14.62 3.86
N THR A 132 14.11 -15.87 4.16
CA THR A 132 14.57 -16.83 3.16
C THR A 132 13.43 -17.24 2.22
N LEU A 133 12.25 -17.55 2.78
CA LEU A 133 11.06 -17.87 2.00
C LEU A 133 10.62 -16.67 1.15
N VAL A 134 10.56 -15.48 1.75
CA VAL A 134 10.17 -14.25 1.04
C VAL A 134 11.07 -14.01 -0.17
N ARG A 135 12.40 -14.02 0.02
CA ARG A 135 13.35 -13.84 -1.09
C ARG A 135 13.19 -14.90 -2.18
N ARG A 136 12.94 -16.16 -1.80
CA ARG A 136 12.73 -17.23 -2.77
C ARG A 136 11.48 -16.98 -3.62
N LEU A 137 10.35 -16.66 -2.99
CA LEU A 137 9.09 -16.38 -3.68
C LEU A 137 9.18 -15.14 -4.57
N GLU A 138 9.84 -14.07 -4.10
CA GLU A 138 10.10 -12.88 -4.92
C GLU A 138 10.92 -13.22 -6.18
N ASN A 139 11.97 -14.04 -6.05
CA ASN A 139 12.78 -14.48 -7.19
C ASN A 139 12.00 -15.39 -8.16
N GLU A 140 11.14 -16.27 -7.64
CA GLU A 140 10.28 -17.13 -8.45
C GLU A 140 9.31 -16.28 -9.30
N VAL A 141 8.64 -15.30 -8.69
CA VAL A 141 7.74 -14.37 -9.39
C VAL A 141 8.49 -13.53 -10.43
N LEU A 142 9.62 -12.92 -10.04
CA LEU A 142 10.43 -12.12 -10.97
C LEU A 142 10.86 -12.94 -12.19
N THR A 143 11.26 -14.21 -11.99
CA THR A 143 11.65 -15.11 -13.08
C THR A 143 10.47 -15.40 -14.01
N ALA A 144 9.27 -15.65 -13.46
CA ALA A 144 8.08 -15.94 -14.24
C ALA A 144 7.57 -14.73 -15.05
N VAL A 145 7.71 -13.52 -14.49
CA VAL A 145 7.16 -12.29 -15.07
C VAL A 145 8.10 -11.64 -16.08
N ARG A 146 9.42 -11.78 -15.90
CA ARG A 146 10.45 -11.14 -16.73
C ARG A 146 10.25 -11.26 -18.25
N PRO A 147 9.82 -12.40 -18.82
CA PRO A 147 9.57 -12.51 -20.25
C PRO A 147 8.42 -11.64 -20.77
N HIS A 148 7.53 -11.18 -19.88
CA HIS A 148 6.30 -10.48 -20.18
C HIS A 148 6.36 -8.98 -19.84
N LEU A 149 7.47 -8.52 -19.24
CA LEU A 149 7.70 -7.10 -18.98
C LEU A 149 8.24 -6.42 -20.25
N PRO A 150 7.81 -5.18 -20.55
CA PRO A 150 8.43 -4.42 -21.61
C PRO A 150 9.94 -4.24 -21.34
N PRO A 151 10.79 -4.22 -22.38
CA PRO A 151 12.21 -3.98 -22.19
C PRO A 151 12.40 -2.63 -21.49
N GLN A 152 13.16 -2.65 -20.39
CA GLN A 152 13.55 -1.43 -19.68
C GLN A 152 14.28 -0.52 -20.67
N ARG A 153 13.75 0.68 -20.92
CA ARG A 153 14.41 1.64 -21.79
C ARG A 153 15.74 2.00 -21.11
N PRO A 154 16.90 1.89 -21.78
CA PRO A 154 18.15 2.33 -21.18
C PRO A 154 18.01 3.78 -20.74
N ALA A 155 18.52 4.09 -19.55
CA ALA A 155 18.60 5.47 -19.08
C ALA A 155 19.36 6.26 -20.15
N GLN A 156 18.68 7.20 -20.81
CA GLN A 156 19.33 8.07 -21.79
C GLN A 156 20.30 8.97 -21.03
N PRO A 157 21.62 8.87 -21.28
CA PRO A 157 22.54 9.87 -20.76
C PRO A 157 22.27 11.17 -21.51
N GLY A 158 21.70 12.19 -20.86
CA GLY A 158 21.76 13.57 -21.38
C GLY A 158 20.47 14.39 -21.52
N LEU A 159 19.30 13.98 -21.03
CA LEU A 159 18.10 14.84 -21.09
C LEU A 159 17.95 15.75 -19.86
N LEU A 160 18.97 16.57 -19.57
CA LEU A 160 18.87 17.66 -18.58
C LEU A 160 18.90 19.06 -19.21
N THR A 161 18.91 19.20 -20.54
CA THR A 161 19.13 20.51 -21.18
C THR A 161 17.95 21.05 -22.01
N GLU A 162 16.83 20.34 -22.18
CA GLU A 162 15.74 20.80 -23.08
C GLU A 162 14.32 20.69 -22.50
N LEU A 163 14.13 21.01 -21.21
CA LEU A 163 12.79 21.21 -20.62
C LEU A 163 12.67 22.51 -19.79
N GLN A 164 13.48 23.53 -20.10
CA GLN A 164 13.37 24.88 -19.51
C GLN A 164 12.82 25.93 -20.49
N ARG A 165 12.09 25.51 -21.52
CA ARG A 165 11.36 26.43 -22.39
C ARG A 165 9.96 25.87 -22.57
N ASP A 166 8.98 26.74 -22.39
CA ASP A 166 7.53 26.50 -22.53
C ASP A 166 6.83 26.06 -21.25
N ASP A 167 6.63 27.03 -20.34
CA ASP A 167 5.31 27.41 -19.83
C ASP A 167 5.46 28.67 -18.94
N ALA A 168 5.74 29.81 -19.57
CA ALA A 168 5.54 31.12 -18.96
C ALA A 168 4.13 31.61 -19.32
N VAL A 169 3.18 31.45 -18.40
CA VAL A 169 1.89 32.15 -18.45
C VAL A 169 2.15 33.63 -18.19
N PRO A 170 1.69 34.57 -19.04
CA PRO A 170 1.91 35.99 -18.80
C PRO A 170 1.04 36.45 -17.62
N VAL A 171 1.68 36.88 -16.54
CA VAL A 171 1.03 37.64 -15.46
C VAL A 171 1.02 39.12 -15.84
N ASP A 172 -0.19 39.66 -15.87
CA ASP A 172 -0.54 41.04 -16.20
C ASP A 172 0.18 42.06 -15.31
N ALA A 173 0.59 43.17 -15.92
CA ALA A 173 1.30 44.26 -15.30
C ALA A 173 0.31 45.20 -14.59
N GLY A 174 0.06 44.94 -13.31
CA GLY A 174 -0.70 45.82 -12.42
C GLY A 174 0.21 46.56 -11.42
N THR A 175 0.49 47.83 -11.73
CA THR A 175 1.16 48.85 -10.92
C THR A 175 0.78 48.88 -9.42
N GLY A 176 1.76 49.00 -8.51
CA GLY A 176 1.48 49.48 -7.15
C GLY A 176 2.48 49.16 -6.03
N GLY A 177 3.63 49.84 -6.01
CA GLY A 177 4.13 50.54 -4.81
C GLY A 177 4.57 49.79 -3.53
N ARG A 178 5.85 50.01 -3.22
CA ARG A 178 6.49 50.26 -1.90
C ARG A 178 7.18 49.09 -1.18
N THR A 179 8.51 49.21 -1.24
CA THR A 179 9.59 48.86 -0.30
C THR A 179 9.21 48.62 1.16
N LEU A 180 9.86 47.65 1.82
CA LEU A 180 10.51 47.73 3.15
C LEU A 180 11.32 46.44 3.46
N VAL A 181 12.63 46.63 3.62
CA VAL A 181 13.66 45.98 4.49
C VAL A 181 13.26 44.84 5.46
N ASP A 182 14.05 43.73 5.51
CA ASP A 182 15.09 43.42 6.53
C ASP A 182 15.51 41.92 6.59
N ASP A 183 16.84 41.73 6.69
CA ASP A 183 17.72 40.67 7.24
C ASP A 183 17.45 39.14 7.23
N PRO A 184 18.51 38.30 7.02
CA PRO A 184 18.44 36.84 7.11
C PRO A 184 18.71 36.30 8.52
N VAL A 185 17.82 35.45 9.02
CA VAL A 185 18.00 34.70 10.28
C VAL A 185 18.79 33.41 10.03
N VAL A 186 19.91 33.27 10.76
CA VAL A 186 20.72 32.06 10.92
C VAL A 186 20.18 31.24 12.10
N LEU A 187 19.90 29.96 11.88
CA LEU A 187 19.75 28.91 12.92
C LEU A 187 20.33 27.62 12.30
N GLY A 188 21.34 26.94 12.84
CA GLY A 188 21.66 26.69 14.24
C GLY A 188 21.40 25.20 14.51
N SER A 189 22.44 24.37 14.36
CA SER A 189 22.40 22.92 14.56
C SER A 189 22.23 22.55 16.03
N ALA A 190 21.21 21.75 16.34
CA ALA A 190 21.06 21.07 17.63
C ALA A 190 20.80 19.58 17.40
N GLY A 191 21.73 18.76 17.87
CA GLY A 191 21.61 17.30 17.89
C GLY A 191 20.56 16.83 18.90
N VAL A 192 19.85 15.77 18.55
CA VAL A 192 18.89 15.10 19.44
C VAL A 192 19.56 13.85 19.98
N ASP A 193 19.71 13.83 21.31
CA ASP A 193 20.13 12.70 22.13
C ASP A 193 19.01 11.63 22.16
N VAL A 194 19.35 10.39 21.83
CA VAL A 194 18.42 9.24 21.82
C VAL A 194 18.74 8.32 23.00
N GLY A 195 18.00 8.50 24.10
CA GLY A 195 18.03 7.58 25.25
C GLY A 195 17.50 6.17 24.90
N PRO A 196 17.82 5.13 25.71
CA PRO A 196 17.59 3.75 25.33
C PRO A 196 16.11 3.33 25.41
N LEU A 197 15.69 2.54 24.42
CA LEU A 197 14.37 1.93 24.28
C LEU A 197 14.04 0.96 25.44
N VAL A 198 12.91 1.18 26.09
CA VAL A 198 12.30 0.24 27.04
C VAL A 198 11.71 -0.94 26.27
N GLN A 199 12.15 -2.16 26.59
CA GLN A 199 11.62 -3.41 26.03
C GLN A 199 10.33 -3.82 26.77
N HIS A 200 9.23 -3.99 26.03
CA HIS A 200 8.02 -4.61 26.57
C HIS A 200 8.05 -6.15 26.37
N PRO A 201 7.56 -6.94 27.34
CA PRO A 201 7.54 -8.40 27.21
C PRO A 201 6.50 -8.84 26.16
N GLY A 202 6.90 -9.80 25.31
CA GLY A 202 6.05 -10.37 24.27
C GLY A 202 4.89 -11.22 24.81
N PRO A 203 3.82 -11.43 24.01
CA PRO A 203 2.62 -12.14 24.46
C PRO A 203 2.87 -13.65 24.63
N ALA A 204 2.24 -14.23 25.66
CA ALA A 204 2.28 -15.65 25.98
C ALA A 204 1.66 -16.51 24.86
N GLN A 205 2.36 -17.58 24.46
CA GLN A 205 1.87 -18.57 23.49
C GLN A 205 0.60 -19.27 24.01
N ARG A 206 -0.53 -19.07 23.32
CA ARG A 206 -1.73 -19.89 23.50
C ARG A 206 -1.60 -21.17 22.67
N ALA A 207 -1.85 -22.32 23.32
CA ALA A 207 -1.83 -23.63 22.69
C ALA A 207 -2.88 -23.77 21.58
N GLN A 208 -2.49 -24.38 20.46
CA GLN A 208 -3.38 -24.69 19.33
C GLN A 208 -4.29 -25.89 19.65
N PRO A 209 -5.56 -25.90 19.21
CA PRO A 209 -6.42 -27.07 19.34
C PRO A 209 -6.02 -28.16 18.32
N ARG A 210 -5.87 -29.40 18.81
CA ARG A 210 -5.65 -30.59 17.98
C ARG A 210 -6.96 -30.99 17.32
N PHE A 211 -7.06 -30.91 15.99
CA PHE A 211 -8.13 -31.54 15.24
C PHE A 211 -7.79 -33.02 15.03
N GLY A 212 -8.56 -33.91 15.66
CA GLY A 212 -8.47 -35.36 15.46
C GLY A 212 -9.13 -35.78 14.16
N VAL A 213 -8.40 -36.52 13.33
CA VAL A 213 -8.94 -37.18 12.13
C VAL A 213 -9.52 -38.53 12.57
N GLY A 214 -10.85 -38.67 12.54
CA GLY A 214 -11.55 -39.95 12.71
C GLY A 214 -11.53 -40.78 11.42
N PRO A 215 -11.56 -42.12 11.50
CA PRO A 215 -11.39 -42.99 10.32
C PRO A 215 -12.65 -43.04 9.44
N LYS A 216 -12.43 -43.17 8.13
CA LYS A 216 -13.48 -43.36 7.10
C LYS A 216 -13.98 -44.81 7.10
N HIS A 217 -15.29 -45.01 7.17
CA HIS A 217 -15.92 -46.30 6.83
C HIS A 217 -16.29 -46.34 5.33
N PRO A 218 -16.14 -47.50 4.66
CA PRO A 218 -16.49 -47.64 3.24
C PRO A 218 -17.89 -48.22 3.06
N GLY A 219 -18.59 -47.72 2.03
CA GLY A 219 -19.61 -48.45 1.29
C GLY A 219 -21.04 -48.25 1.73
N GLN A 220 -21.80 -47.51 0.93
CA GLN A 220 -23.05 -48.03 0.35
C GLN A 220 -23.42 -47.21 -0.89
N VAL A 221 -23.66 -47.96 -1.96
CA VAL A 221 -24.09 -47.52 -3.29
C VAL A 221 -25.60 -47.39 -3.26
N GLY A 222 -26.15 -46.27 -3.73
CA GLY A 222 -27.58 -46.05 -3.93
C GLY A 222 -27.79 -45.33 -5.24
N HIS A 223 -28.44 -46.03 -6.18
CA HIS A 223 -28.93 -45.55 -7.46
C HIS A 223 -30.19 -44.69 -7.29
N ASP A 224 -30.59 -44.06 -8.42
CA ASP A 224 -31.88 -43.38 -8.72
C ASP A 224 -32.00 -41.91 -8.28
N GLU A 225 -32.52 -40.98 -9.07
CA GLU A 225 -32.94 -40.90 -10.47
C GLU A 225 -33.17 -39.38 -10.75
N LEU A 226 -32.84 -38.91 -11.95
CA LEU A 226 -33.17 -37.56 -12.41
C LEU A 226 -34.69 -37.43 -12.58
N VAL A 227 -35.34 -36.42 -11.98
CA VAL A 227 -36.43 -35.67 -12.63
C VAL A 227 -36.49 -34.23 -12.10
N ALA A 228 -36.40 -33.28 -13.03
CA ALA A 228 -36.92 -31.90 -12.98
C ALA A 228 -37.33 -31.52 -14.41
N PRO A 229 -38.06 -30.43 -14.69
CA PRO A 229 -39.02 -29.65 -13.88
C PRO A 229 -40.38 -29.44 -14.62
N GLY A 230 -41.34 -28.77 -13.98
CA GLY A 230 -42.59 -28.33 -14.62
C GLY A 230 -43.06 -26.97 -14.08
N HIS A 231 -43.11 -26.00 -14.99
CA HIS A 231 -43.39 -24.57 -14.80
C HIS A 231 -44.87 -24.23 -14.51
N LEU A 232 -45.06 -23.09 -13.84
CA LEU A 232 -45.90 -22.00 -14.33
C LEU A 232 -45.05 -20.71 -14.38
#